data_AF-A0A523AHW0-F1
#
_entry.id   AF-A0A523AHW0-F1
#
_cell.length_a   1.000
_cell.length_b   1.000
_cell.length_c   1.000
_cell.angle_alpha   90.00
_cell.angle_beta   90.00
_cell.angle_gamma   90.00
#
_symmetry.space_group_name_H-M   'P 1'
#
loop_
_entity.id
_entity.type
_entity.pdbx_description
1 polymer ?
#
loop_
_entity_poly.entity_id
_entity_poly.type
_entity_poly.pdbx_seq_one_letter_code
_entity_poly.pdbx_strand_id
1 'polypeptide(L)'
;MKERGQVLILFTLLISTIIISISVLHAQNILAGMETSRTMMMFPKEEIRNLKDLAGIAVKKMPPAKWGEYSSDIYDQVRVLYSQKGVYGDLIISESGSKVILNFISGDVEYSETMNCAGGECK
;
A
#
# COMPACT_ATOMS: atom_id res chain seq x y z
N MET A 1 -58.63 4.83 24.02
CA MET A 1 -57.62 5.86 23.62
C MET A 1 -56.23 5.65 24.22
N LYS A 2 -56.04 5.05 25.42
CA LYS A 2 -54.72 4.86 26.06
C LYS A 2 -53.78 3.86 25.34
N GLU A 3 -54.29 2.74 24.82
CA GLU A 3 -53.44 1.67 24.26
C GLU A 3 -52.70 2.07 22.97
N ARG A 4 -53.34 2.85 22.09
CA ARG A 4 -52.74 3.29 20.83
C ARG A 4 -51.53 4.21 21.03
N GLY A 5 -51.55 5.04 22.09
CA GLY A 5 -50.40 5.90 22.43
C GLY A 5 -49.23 5.10 23.00
N GLN A 6 -49.52 4.06 23.78
CA GLN A 6 -48.50 3.20 24.39
C GLN A 6 -47.75 2.37 23.34
N VAL A 7 -48.46 1.87 22.31
CA VAL A 7 -47.87 1.19 21.16
C VAL A 7 -46.94 2.12 20.36
N LEU A 8 -47.35 3.38 20.18
CA LEU A 8 -46.57 4.39 19.46
C LEU A 8 -45.27 4.75 20.18
N ILE A 9 -45.33 4.86 21.51
CA ILE A 9 -44.16 5.07 22.38
C ILE A 9 -43.20 3.87 22.30
N LEU A 10 -43.71 2.65 22.39
CA LEU A 10 -42.90 1.44 22.27
C LEU A 10 -42.19 1.35 20.91
N PHE A 11 -42.90 1.69 19.84
CA PHE A 11 -42.35 1.65 18.48
C PHE A 11 -41.26 2.69 18.27
N THR A 12 -41.45 3.92 18.77
CA THR A 12 -40.42 4.97 18.71
C THR A 12 -39.19 4.62 19.53
N LEU A 13 -39.37 3.99 20.70
CA LEU A 13 -38.27 3.53 21.55
C LEU A 13 -37.45 2.44 20.84
N LEU A 14 -38.12 1.50 20.19
CA LEU A 14 -37.48 0.41 19.43
C LEU A 14 -36.66 0.96 18.25
N ILE A 15 -37.24 1.88 17.46
CA ILE A 15 -36.54 2.53 16.35
C ILE A 15 -35.33 3.34 16.85
N SER A 16 -35.50 4.08 17.95
CA SER A 16 -34.40 4.87 18.53
C SER A 16 -33.24 3.98 18.95
N THR A 17 -33.55 2.81 19.51
CA THR A 17 -32.53 1.83 19.92
C THR A 17 -31.75 1.31 18.71
N ILE A 18 -32.45 0.99 17.61
CA ILE A 18 -31.82 0.54 16.35
C ILE A 18 -30.90 1.64 15.78
N ILE A 19 -31.37 2.90 15.75
CA ILE A 19 -30.59 4.03 15.24
C ILE A 19 -29.32 4.23 16.07
N ILE A 20 -29.43 4.14 17.40
CA ILE A 20 -28.27 4.25 18.31
C ILE A 20 -27.29 3.12 18.04
N SER A 21 -27.75 1.87 17.92
CA SER A 21 -26.89 0.72 17.62
C SER A 21 -26.14 0.88 16.29
N ILE A 22 -26.83 1.34 15.24
CA ILE A 22 -26.20 1.60 13.93
C ILE A 22 -25.19 2.75 14.03
N SER A 23 -25.52 3.80 14.79
CA SER A 23 -24.62 4.95 15.01
C SER A 23 -23.34 4.54 15.73
N VAL A 24 -23.45 3.64 16.72
CA VAL A 24 -22.29 3.10 17.45
C VAL A 24 -21.43 2.23 16.55
N LEU A 25 -22.03 1.34 15.75
CA LEU A 25 -21.29 0.53 14.77
C LEU A 25 -20.60 1.41 13.72
N HIS A 26 -21.25 2.48 13.28
CA HIS A 26 -20.68 3.44 12.34
C HIS A 26 -19.50 4.20 12.95
N ALA A 27 -19.63 4.67 14.19
CA ALA A 27 -18.55 5.32 14.91
C ALA A 27 -17.36 4.38 15.13
N GLN A 28 -17.60 3.11 15.48
CA GLN A 28 -16.57 2.08 15.58
C GLN A 28 -15.88 1.81 14.25
N ASN A 29 -16.63 1.76 13.14
CA ASN A 29 -16.05 1.60 11.80
C ASN A 29 -15.21 2.81 11.37
N ILE A 30 -15.63 4.03 11.71
CA ILE A 30 -14.82 5.24 11.46
C ILE A 30 -13.54 5.20 12.32
N LEU A 31 -13.65 4.87 13.60
CA LEU A 31 -12.50 4.74 14.50
C LEU A 31 -11.52 3.66 14.04
N ALA A 32 -12.01 2.48 13.67
CA ALA A 32 -11.20 1.41 13.09
C ALA A 32 -10.55 1.85 11.76
N GLY A 33 -11.30 2.55 10.90
CA GLY A 33 -10.79 3.15 9.67
C GLY A 33 -9.67 4.19 9.92
N MET A 34 -9.82 5.01 10.96
CA MET A 34 -8.83 6.00 11.39
C MET A 34 -7.59 5.36 12.02
N GLU A 35 -7.74 4.28 12.78
CA GLU A 35 -6.63 3.51 13.32
C GLU A 35 -5.87 2.78 12.21
N THR A 36 -6.57 2.17 11.25
CA THR A 36 -5.94 1.60 10.04
C THR A 36 -5.26 2.66 9.19
N SER A 37 -5.84 3.86 9.08
CA SER A 37 -5.24 4.97 8.33
C SER A 37 -4.01 5.54 9.05
N ARG A 38 -4.00 5.61 10.39
CA ARG A 38 -2.80 5.93 11.18
C ARG A 38 -1.71 4.86 11.07
N THR A 39 -2.07 3.60 10.90
CA THR A 39 -1.08 2.54 10.57
C THR A 39 -0.59 2.64 9.12
N MET A 40 -1.43 3.08 8.17
CA MET A 40 -1.02 3.39 6.79
C MET A 40 -0.18 4.66 6.64
N MET A 41 -0.27 5.62 7.57
CA MET A 41 0.63 6.79 7.61
C MET A 41 2.07 6.43 8.02
N MET A 42 2.29 5.20 8.50
CA MET A 42 3.64 4.67 8.66
C MET A 42 4.12 4.25 7.27
N PHE A 43 4.68 5.22 6.56
CA PHE A 43 5.35 5.04 5.27
C PHE A 43 6.11 3.69 5.27
N PRO A 44 5.90 2.81 4.28
CA PRO A 44 6.41 1.43 4.28
C PRO A 44 7.92 1.41 4.00
N LYS A 45 8.67 1.92 4.96
CA LYS A 45 10.11 2.20 4.89
C LYS A 45 10.91 0.91 4.69
N GLU A 46 10.46 -0.19 5.28
CA GLU A 46 11.14 -1.50 5.16
C GLU A 46 10.96 -2.09 3.77
N GLU A 47 9.75 -1.98 3.21
CA GLU A 47 9.43 -2.40 1.86
C GLU A 47 10.21 -1.61 0.82
N ILE A 48 10.30 -0.29 0.99
CA ILE A 48 11.07 0.61 0.12
C ILE A 48 12.57 0.33 0.26
N ARG A 49 13.06 0.11 1.49
CA ARG A 49 14.46 -0.28 1.73
C ARG A 49 14.80 -1.61 1.06
N ASN A 50 13.90 -2.60 1.12
CA ASN A 50 14.10 -3.88 0.45
C ASN A 50 14.15 -3.74 -1.07
N LEU A 51 13.27 -2.93 -1.66
CA LEU A 51 13.31 -2.60 -3.09
C LEU A 51 14.63 -1.93 -3.49
N LYS A 52 15.12 -1.02 -2.65
CA LYS A 52 16.41 -0.33 -2.82
C LYS A 52 17.60 -1.31 -2.77
N ASP A 53 17.60 -2.24 -1.83
CA ASP A 53 18.63 -3.27 -1.73
C ASP A 53 18.60 -4.24 -2.92
N LEU A 54 17.40 -4.67 -3.34
CA LEU A 54 17.22 -5.52 -4.52
C LEU A 54 17.74 -4.82 -5.79
N ALA A 55 17.46 -3.54 -5.96
CA ALA A 55 17.97 -2.72 -7.05
C ALA A 55 19.50 -2.66 -7.07
N GLY A 56 20.11 -2.41 -5.90
CA GLY A 56 21.57 -2.36 -5.77
C GLY A 56 22.22 -3.71 -6.09
N ILE A 57 21.61 -4.81 -5.64
CA ILE A 57 22.07 -6.17 -5.94
C ILE A 57 21.93 -6.49 -7.44
N ALA A 58 20.81 -6.09 -8.06
CA ALA A 58 20.55 -6.28 -9.47
C ALA A 58 21.63 -5.60 -10.33
N VAL A 59 21.92 -4.33 -10.05
CA VAL A 59 22.93 -3.57 -10.78
C VAL A 59 24.35 -4.12 -10.52
N LYS A 60 24.70 -4.51 -9.28
CA LYS A 60 26.03 -5.08 -8.95
C LYS A 60 26.33 -6.38 -9.67
N LYS A 61 25.32 -7.24 -9.83
CA LYS A 61 25.51 -8.58 -10.39
C LYS A 61 25.51 -8.59 -11.93
N MET A 62 25.27 -7.45 -12.58
CA MET A 62 25.03 -7.42 -14.02
C MET A 62 26.06 -6.63 -14.83
N PRO A 63 26.53 -7.19 -15.96
CA PRO A 63 27.26 -6.42 -16.97
C PRO A 63 26.31 -5.48 -17.73
N PRO A 64 26.77 -4.27 -18.12
CA PRO A 64 25.96 -3.25 -18.79
C PRO A 64 25.18 -3.73 -20.02
N ALA A 65 25.76 -4.69 -20.76
CA ALA A 65 25.21 -5.21 -22.01
C ALA A 65 23.96 -6.09 -21.84
N LYS A 66 23.60 -6.51 -20.62
CA LYS A 66 22.47 -7.42 -20.36
C LYS A 66 21.38 -6.81 -19.48
N TRP A 67 21.43 -5.52 -19.23
CA TRP A 67 20.47 -4.85 -18.35
C TRP A 67 19.03 -4.89 -18.86
N GLY A 68 18.80 -4.88 -20.18
CA GLY A 68 17.45 -4.93 -20.76
C GLY A 68 16.72 -6.28 -20.62
N GLU A 69 17.43 -7.40 -20.71
CA GLU A 69 16.81 -8.73 -20.57
C GLU A 69 16.51 -9.06 -19.11
N TYR A 70 17.47 -8.81 -18.22
CA TYR A 70 17.35 -9.21 -16.83
C TYR A 70 16.46 -8.26 -16.00
N SER A 71 16.28 -7.01 -16.46
CA SER A 71 15.32 -6.09 -15.84
C SER A 71 13.90 -6.64 -15.88
N SER A 72 13.52 -7.35 -16.95
CA SER A 72 12.19 -7.96 -17.09
C SER A 72 11.93 -9.07 -16.07
N ASP A 73 12.90 -9.97 -15.86
CA ASP A 73 12.78 -11.07 -14.90
C ASP A 73 12.72 -10.56 -13.44
N ILE A 74 13.50 -9.54 -13.10
CA ILE A 74 13.47 -8.94 -11.76
C ILE A 74 12.19 -8.16 -11.56
N TYR A 75 11.73 -7.44 -12.58
CA TYR A 75 10.46 -6.73 -12.56
C TYR A 75 9.31 -7.68 -12.21
N ASP A 76 9.22 -8.83 -12.89
CA ASP A 76 8.14 -9.80 -12.66
C ASP A 76 8.22 -10.40 -11.25
N GLN A 77 9.42 -10.72 -10.77
CA GLN A 77 9.61 -11.26 -9.42
C GLN A 77 9.23 -10.26 -8.33
N VAL A 78 9.65 -9.00 -8.47
CA VAL A 78 9.31 -7.92 -7.54
C VAL A 78 7.80 -7.67 -7.54
N ARG A 79 7.19 -7.59 -8.72
CA ARG A 79 5.76 -7.41 -8.87
C ARG A 79 4.97 -8.53 -8.19
N VAL A 80 5.35 -9.79 -8.40
CA VAL A 80 4.71 -10.95 -7.76
C VAL A 80 4.90 -10.91 -6.24
N LEU A 81 6.11 -10.67 -5.76
CA LEU A 81 6.43 -10.65 -4.33
C LEU A 81 5.63 -9.59 -3.57
N TYR A 82 5.53 -8.38 -4.12
CA TYR A 82 4.81 -7.29 -3.47
C TYR A 82 3.30 -7.45 -3.63
N SER A 83 2.81 -7.94 -4.78
CA SER A 83 1.37 -8.16 -4.99
C SER A 83 0.76 -9.15 -3.98
N GLN A 84 1.52 -10.17 -3.57
CA GLN A 84 1.10 -11.10 -2.50
C GLN A 84 0.87 -10.42 -1.15
N LYS A 85 1.47 -9.25 -0.93
CA LYS A 85 1.30 -8.44 0.28
C LYS A 85 0.22 -7.36 0.14
N GLY A 86 -0.52 -7.34 -0.97
CA GLY A 86 -1.49 -6.28 -1.27
C GLY A 86 -0.83 -4.96 -1.68
N VAL A 87 0.40 -5.02 -2.16
CA VAL A 87 1.24 -3.87 -2.48
C VAL A 87 1.75 -4.01 -3.92
N TYR A 88 1.97 -2.92 -4.63
CA TYR A 88 2.58 -2.95 -5.95
C TYR A 88 3.99 -2.37 -5.88
N GLY A 89 4.99 -3.16 -6.27
CA GLY A 89 6.39 -2.75 -6.35
C GLY A 89 6.88 -2.94 -7.78
N ASP A 90 7.59 -1.95 -8.30
CA ASP A 90 8.10 -1.91 -9.66
C ASP A 90 9.51 -1.27 -9.66
N LEU A 91 10.36 -1.80 -10.53
CA LEU A 91 11.77 -1.45 -10.66
C LEU A 91 12.11 -1.29 -12.15
N ILE A 92 12.36 -0.06 -12.57
CA ILE A 92 12.68 0.28 -13.96
C ILE A 92 14.17 0.64 -14.04
N ILE A 93 14.94 -0.19 -14.75
CA ILE A 93 16.37 0.04 -15.00
C ILE A 93 16.51 0.62 -16.41
N SER A 94 17.20 1.76 -16.54
CA SER A 94 17.55 2.33 -17.84
C SER A 94 18.44 1.35 -18.63
N GLU A 95 18.34 1.33 -19.96
CA GLU A 95 19.22 0.53 -20.84
C GLU A 95 20.71 0.81 -20.60
N SER A 96 21.05 2.03 -20.16
CA SER A 96 22.40 2.44 -19.79
C SER A 96 22.76 2.16 -18.33
N GLY A 97 21.85 1.55 -17.56
CA GLY A 97 21.93 1.17 -16.13
C GLY A 97 22.32 2.30 -15.17
N SER A 98 22.52 3.50 -15.70
CA SER A 98 22.89 4.70 -14.98
C SER A 98 21.78 5.22 -14.08
N LYS A 99 20.54 4.84 -14.38
CA LYS A 99 19.33 5.27 -13.66
C LYS A 99 18.45 4.08 -13.36
N VAL A 100 18.05 3.97 -12.11
CA VAL A 100 17.03 3.02 -11.65
C VAL A 100 15.91 3.80 -11.00
N ILE A 101 14.68 3.55 -11.42
CA ILE A 101 13.48 4.14 -10.85
C ILE A 101 12.78 3.06 -10.05
N LEU A 102 12.56 3.33 -8.78
CA LEU A 102 11.80 2.50 -7.86
C LEU A 102 10.41 3.09 -7.74
N ASN A 103 9.39 2.33 -8.11
CA ASN A 103 8.00 2.71 -7.91
C ASN A 103 7.37 1.77 -6.88
N PHE A 104 6.69 2.35 -5.92
CA PHE A 104 6.02 1.63 -4.86
C PHE A 104 4.64 2.22 -4.63
N ILE A 105 3.61 1.38 -4.66
CA ILE A 105 2.22 1.77 -4.48
C ILE A 105 1.58 0.84 -3.44
N SER A 106 1.02 1.41 -2.39
CA SER A 106 0.30 0.67 -1.34
C SER A 106 -0.92 1.46 -0.89
N GLY A 107 -2.12 0.94 -1.18
CA GLY A 107 -3.37 1.67 -0.92
C GLY A 107 -3.39 3.00 -1.67
N ASP A 108 -3.48 4.11 -0.93
CA ASP A 108 -3.50 5.48 -1.48
C ASP A 108 -2.10 6.16 -1.48
N VAL A 109 -1.04 5.42 -1.15
CA VAL A 109 0.33 5.96 -1.08
C VAL A 109 1.12 5.51 -2.30
N GLU A 110 1.57 6.48 -3.09
CA GLU A 110 2.53 6.29 -4.18
C GLU A 110 3.87 6.93 -3.81
N TYR A 111 4.94 6.16 -3.98
CA TYR A 111 6.30 6.62 -3.80
C TYR A 111 7.15 6.25 -5.02
N SER A 112 7.88 7.24 -5.53
CA SER A 112 8.85 7.05 -6.60
C SER A 112 10.19 7.65 -6.19
N GLU A 113 11.25 6.85 -6.29
CA GLU A 113 12.62 7.29 -6.04
C GLU A 113 13.48 6.93 -7.26
N THR A 114 14.29 7.89 -7.72
CA THR A 114 15.27 7.63 -8.77
C THR A 114 16.66 7.57 -8.16
N MET A 115 17.37 6.48 -8.40
CA MET A 115 18.75 6.28 -7.98
C MET A 115 19.68 6.36 -9.18
N ASN A 116 20.87 6.93 -8.94
CA ASN A 116 21.93 6.93 -9.94
C ASN A 116 22.87 5.76 -9.66
N CYS A 117 23.00 4.89 -10.63
CA CYS A 117 23.70 3.64 -10.54
C CYS A 117 24.92 3.67 -11.47
N ALA A 118 26.07 4.11 -10.96
CA ALA A 118 27.31 4.24 -11.72
C ALA A 118 28.33 3.20 -11.26
N GLY A 119 28.92 2.45 -12.21
CA GLY A 119 30.02 1.52 -11.91
C GLY A 119 29.66 0.37 -10.96
N GLY A 120 28.39 -0.05 -10.92
CA GLY A 120 27.94 -1.09 -10.00
C GLY A 120 27.56 -0.59 -8.60
N GLU A 121 27.52 0.72 -8.35
CA GLU A 121 27.02 1.28 -7.09
C GLU A 121 25.83 2.22 -7.35
N CYS A 122 24.74 2.00 -6.63
CA CYS A 122 23.53 2.83 -6.67
C CYS A 122 23.50 3.76 -5.46
N LYS A 123 23.34 5.07 -5.69
CA LYS A 123 23.20 6.11 -4.67
C LYS A 123 21.89 6.86 -4.84
#